data_AF-A0A3D5HLA7-F1
#
_entry.id   AF-A0A3D5HLA7-F1
#
_cell.length_a   1.000
_cell.length_b   1.000
_cell.length_c   1.000
_cell.angle_alpha   90.00
_cell.angle_beta   90.00
_cell.angle_gamma   90.00
#
_symmetry.space_group_name_H-M   'P 1'
#
loop_
_entity.id
_entity.type
_entity.pdbx_description
1 polymer ?
#
loop_
_entity_poly.entity_id
_entity_poly.type
_entity_poly.pdbx_seq_one_letter_code
_entity_poly.pdbx_strand_id
1 'polypeptide(L)'
;MKYLGIVICLVVIIGTAFTVGINIFIDVLSLAFVFGGALGYALLKGNKNVMVSSFGEGAVYFGWLGLLIGFIAIASNIFGALGSLEKVGSALAVAMLPMLYGYITRLICMVAASEAQAD
;
A
#
# COMPACT_ATOMS: atom_id res chain seq x y z
N MET A 1 7.55 9.65 21.53
CA MET A 1 8.04 10.19 20.23
C MET A 1 7.54 9.40 19.02
N LYS A 2 7.60 8.06 18.99
CA LYS A 2 7.16 7.23 17.84
C LYS A 2 5.69 7.43 17.45
N TYR A 3 4.78 7.40 18.43
CA TYR A 3 3.34 7.63 18.22
C TYR A 3 3.02 9.01 17.66
N LEU A 4 3.73 10.04 18.10
CA LEU A 4 3.57 11.39 17.55
C LEU A 4 3.99 11.42 16.07
N GLY A 5 5.09 10.75 15.73
CA GLY A 5 5.57 10.64 14.34
C GLY A 5 4.54 9.98 13.42
N ILE A 6 3.98 8.83 13.80
CA ILE A 6 2.96 8.16 12.97
C ILE A 6 1.69 8.99 12.85
N VAL A 7 1.26 9.68 13.91
CA VAL A 7 0.08 10.58 13.85
C VAL A 7 0.31 11.69 12.83
N ILE A 8 1.48 12.33 12.84
CA ILE A 8 1.82 13.37 11.86
C ILE A 8 1.77 12.81 10.43
N CYS A 9 2.41 11.66 10.19
CA CYS A 9 2.40 11.04 8.86
C CYS A 9 0.98 10.73 8.37
N LEU A 10 0.15 10.12 9.22
CA LEU A 10 -1.22 9.75 8.84
C LEU A 10 -2.10 10.99 8.64
N VAL A 11 -1.98 12.02 9.48
CA VAL A 11 -2.74 13.27 9.32
C VAL A 11 -2.41 13.96 8.00
N VAL A 12 -1.14 14.02 7.61
CA VAL A 12 -0.74 14.63 6.33
C VAL A 12 -1.31 13.84 5.14
N ILE A 13 -1.20 12.51 5.16
CA ILE A 13 -1.72 11.64 4.09
C ILE A 13 -3.24 11.76 4.00
N ILE A 14 -3.95 11.61 5.13
CA ILE A 14 -5.41 11.65 5.20
C ILE A 14 -5.92 13.05 4.84
N GLY A 15 -5.33 14.11 5.36
CA GLY A 15 -5.70 15.49 5.04
C GLY A 15 -5.57 15.80 3.55
N THR A 16 -4.51 15.31 2.91
CA THR A 16 -4.34 15.42 1.45
C THR A 16 -5.41 14.61 0.71
N ALA A 17 -5.69 13.38 1.16
CA ALA A 17 -6.72 12.54 0.55
C ALA A 17 -8.12 13.17 0.63
N PHE A 18 -8.47 13.84 1.74
CA PHE A 18 -9.73 14.59 1.86
C PHE A 18 -9.80 15.78 0.88
N THR A 19 -8.67 16.45 0.63
CA THR A 19 -8.62 17.60 -0.29
C THR A 19 -8.85 17.18 -1.74
N VAL A 20 -8.35 16.01 -2.15
CA VAL A 20 -8.51 15.48 -3.51
C VAL A 20 -9.81 14.70 -3.69
N GLY A 21 -10.33 14.10 -2.60
CA GLY A 21 -11.56 13.32 -2.57
C GLY A 21 -11.31 11.89 -2.09
N ILE A 22 -11.68 11.59 -0.85
CA ILE A 22 -11.30 10.34 -0.17
C ILE A 22 -11.69 9.06 -0.93
N ASN A 23 -12.80 9.09 -1.67
CA ASN A 23 -13.34 7.92 -2.37
C ASN A 23 -12.38 7.33 -3.41
N ILE A 24 -11.51 8.15 -4.02
CA ILE A 24 -10.55 7.66 -5.03
C ILE A 24 -9.39 6.88 -4.39
N PHE A 25 -9.20 7.02 -3.06
CA PHE A 25 -8.14 6.36 -2.31
C PHE A 25 -8.59 5.06 -1.66
N ILE A 26 -9.82 4.60 -1.90
CA ILE A 26 -10.39 3.40 -1.28
C ILE A 26 -10.69 2.36 -2.36
N ASP A 27 -9.83 1.36 -2.46
CA ASP A 27 -10.00 0.19 -3.32
C ASP A 27 -9.67 -1.09 -2.54
N VAL A 28 -10.70 -1.91 -2.30
CA VAL A 28 -10.60 -3.11 -1.46
C VAL A 28 -9.69 -4.16 -2.07
N LEU A 29 -9.66 -4.29 -3.41
CA LEU A 29 -8.84 -5.28 -4.09
C LEU A 29 -7.35 -4.92 -4.00
N SER A 30 -7.00 -3.65 -4.19
CA SER A 30 -5.64 -3.15 -3.99
C SER A 30 -5.17 -3.35 -2.54
N LEU A 31 -6.06 -3.13 -1.56
CA LEU A 31 -5.75 -3.38 -0.15
C LEU A 31 -5.51 -4.87 0.12
N ALA A 32 -6.39 -5.73 -0.38
CA ALA A 32 -6.27 -7.18 -0.24
C ALA A 32 -4.98 -7.71 -0.91
N PHE A 33 -4.62 -7.17 -2.08
CA PHE A 33 -3.38 -7.53 -2.77
C PHE A 33 -2.14 -7.23 -1.91
N VAL A 34 -2.07 -6.02 -1.34
CA VAL A 34 -0.96 -5.63 -0.47
C VAL A 34 -0.92 -6.46 0.80
N PHE A 35 -2.05 -6.67 1.47
CA PHE A 35 -2.09 -7.38 2.75
C PHE A 35 -1.83 -8.88 2.57
N GLY A 36 -2.41 -9.50 1.55
CA GLY A 36 -2.15 -10.89 1.20
C GLY A 36 -0.68 -11.11 0.81
N GLY A 37 -0.14 -10.19 0.00
CA GLY A 37 1.26 -10.20 -0.39
C GLY A 37 2.22 -10.00 0.78
N ALA A 38 1.93 -9.04 1.66
CA ALA A 38 2.69 -8.77 2.88
C ALA A 38 2.72 -9.96 3.83
N LEU A 39 1.57 -10.64 4.01
CA LEU A 39 1.48 -11.86 4.79
C LEU A 39 2.32 -12.98 4.17
N GLY A 40 2.18 -13.22 2.87
CA GLY A 40 2.99 -14.19 2.14
C GLY A 40 4.49 -13.91 2.26
N TYR A 41 4.90 -12.66 2.10
CA TYR A 41 6.29 -12.23 2.26
C TYR A 41 6.82 -12.49 3.69
N ALA A 42 6.05 -12.15 4.71
CA ALA A 42 6.43 -12.39 6.11
C ALA A 42 6.57 -13.90 6.41
N LEU A 43 5.66 -14.72 5.88
CA LEU A 43 5.71 -16.17 6.00
C LEU A 43 6.93 -16.77 5.27
N LEU A 44 7.25 -16.27 4.08
CA LEU A 44 8.45 -16.68 3.31
C LEU A 44 9.74 -16.40 4.09
N LYS A 45 9.81 -15.31 4.85
CA LYS A 45 10.98 -14.99 5.68
C LYS A 45 11.11 -15.94 6.89
N GLY A 46 10.02 -16.58 7.31
CA GLY A 46 10.01 -17.67 8.30
C GLY A 46 10.43 -17.32 9.73
N ASN A 47 10.82 -16.06 10.00
CA ASN A 47 11.33 -15.63 11.30
C ASN A 47 10.24 -14.91 12.12
N LYS A 48 9.71 -15.61 13.12
CA LYS A 48 8.64 -15.11 14.00
C LYS A 48 9.04 -13.85 14.78
N ASN A 49 10.31 -13.71 15.17
CA ASN A 49 10.79 -12.58 15.99
C ASN A 49 10.77 -11.25 15.22
N VAL A 50 10.69 -11.30 13.89
CA VAL A 50 10.64 -10.11 13.02
C VAL A 50 9.41 -10.11 12.13
N MET A 51 8.38 -10.88 12.48
CA MET A 51 7.20 -11.08 11.62
C MET A 51 6.52 -9.76 11.28
N VAL A 52 6.32 -8.85 12.25
CA VAL A 52 5.67 -7.54 12.02
C VAL A 52 6.52 -6.64 11.13
N SER A 53 7.84 -6.58 11.36
CA SER A 53 8.74 -5.82 10.49
C SER A 53 8.75 -6.37 9.07
N SER A 54 8.78 -7.70 8.93
CA SER A 54 8.78 -8.40 7.65
C SER A 54 7.47 -8.23 6.89
N PHE A 55 6.34 -8.21 7.60
CA PHE A 55 5.04 -7.85 7.02
C PHE A 55 5.07 -6.43 6.46
N GLY A 56 5.62 -5.46 7.20
CA GLY A 56 5.80 -4.10 6.71
C GLY A 56 6.69 -4.02 5.46
N GLU A 57 7.81 -4.77 5.41
CA GLU A 57 8.67 -4.87 4.22
C GLU A 57 7.91 -5.46 3.03
N GLY A 58 7.18 -6.54 3.28
CA GLY A 58 6.34 -7.20 2.30
C GLY A 58 5.24 -6.31 1.74
N ALA A 59 4.65 -5.44 2.57
CA ALA A 59 3.64 -4.50 2.13
C ALA A 59 4.21 -3.49 1.12
N VAL A 60 5.42 -2.97 1.35
CA VAL A 60 6.09 -2.09 0.37
C VAL A 60 6.44 -2.87 -0.89
N TYR A 61 6.98 -4.08 -0.73
CA TYR A 61 7.35 -4.93 -1.87
C TYR A 61 6.15 -5.21 -2.78
N PHE A 62 5.03 -5.64 -2.21
CA PHE A 62 3.79 -5.87 -2.96
C PHE A 62 3.11 -4.57 -3.40
N GLY A 63 3.33 -3.44 -2.73
CA GLY A 63 2.90 -2.13 -3.23
C GLY A 63 3.57 -1.77 -4.57
N TRP A 64 4.87 -2.00 -4.70
CA TRP A 64 5.60 -1.83 -5.96
C TRP A 64 5.19 -2.84 -7.03
N LEU A 65 4.99 -4.12 -6.66
CA LEU A 65 4.49 -5.13 -7.60
C LEU A 65 3.08 -4.79 -8.09
N GLY A 66 2.20 -4.32 -7.22
CA GLY A 66 0.85 -3.90 -7.58
C GLY A 66 0.85 -2.76 -8.59
N LEU A 67 1.72 -1.75 -8.40
CA LEU A 67 1.90 -0.67 -9.39
C LEU A 67 2.37 -1.23 -10.74
N LEU A 68 3.38 -2.09 -10.74
CA LEU A 68 3.91 -2.67 -11.97
C LEU A 68 2.83 -3.47 -12.72
N ILE A 69 2.07 -4.31 -12.02
CA ILE A 69 0.96 -5.08 -12.59
C ILE A 69 -0.13 -4.14 -13.13
N GLY A 70 -0.46 -3.08 -12.40
CA GLY A 70 -1.41 -2.06 -12.86
C GLY A 70 -0.96 -1.39 -14.15
N PHE A 71 0.33 -1.03 -14.28
CA PHE A 71 0.88 -0.47 -15.51
C PHE A 71 0.83 -1.47 -16.68
N ILE A 72 1.12 -2.75 -16.44
CA ILE A 72 0.97 -3.81 -17.46
C ILE A 72 -0.49 -3.93 -17.90
N ALA A 73 -1.45 -3.87 -16.98
CA ALA A 73 -2.88 -3.92 -17.29
C ALA A 73 -3.33 -2.71 -18.14
N ILE A 74 -2.83 -1.51 -17.83
CA ILE A 74 -3.13 -0.29 -18.61
C ILE A 74 -2.51 -0.40 -20.01
N ALA A 75 -1.22 -0.74 -20.11
CA ALA A 75 -0.50 -0.84 -21.37
C ALA A 75 -1.03 -1.95 -22.28
N SER A 76 -1.49 -3.07 -21.72
CA SER A 76 -2.13 -4.15 -22.48
C SER A 76 -3.53 -3.78 -22.98
N ASN A 77 -4.10 -2.68 -22.49
CA ASN A 77 -5.45 -2.22 -22.83
C ASN A 77 -6.54 -3.29 -22.60
N ILE A 78 -6.30 -4.27 -21.71
CA ILE A 78 -7.18 -5.42 -21.50
C ILE A 78 -8.59 -5.03 -21.03
N PHE A 79 -8.73 -3.84 -20.43
CA PHE A 79 -10.02 -3.26 -19.99
C PHE A 79 -10.46 -2.07 -20.85
N GLY A 80 -9.86 -1.84 -22.02
CA GLY A 80 -10.14 -0.67 -22.85
C GLY A 80 -9.75 0.66 -22.18
N ALA A 81 -8.76 0.61 -21.27
CA ALA A 81 -8.29 1.77 -20.51
C ALA A 81 -7.78 2.90 -21.41
N LEU A 82 -7.16 2.57 -22.55
CA LEU A 82 -6.66 3.53 -23.54
C LEU A 82 -7.76 4.12 -24.45
N GLY A 83 -9.03 3.76 -24.24
CA GLY A 83 -10.14 4.25 -25.06
C GLY A 83 -10.49 5.73 -24.85
N SER A 84 -10.03 6.35 -23.76
CA SER A 84 -10.22 7.77 -23.47
C SER A 84 -9.29 8.22 -22.35
N LEU A 85 -8.93 9.51 -22.29
CA LEU A 85 -8.06 10.05 -21.24
C LEU A 85 -8.62 9.83 -19.82
N GLU A 86 -9.93 9.94 -19.65
CA GLU A 86 -10.62 9.72 -18.37
C GLU A 86 -10.41 8.29 -17.85
N LYS A 87 -10.56 7.28 -18.73
CA LYS A 87 -10.33 5.87 -18.39
C LYS A 87 -8.87 5.59 -18.02
N VAL A 88 -7.92 6.20 -18.72
CA VAL A 88 -6.49 6.09 -18.38
C VAL A 88 -6.24 6.69 -16.99
N GLY A 89 -6.77 7.89 -16.72
CA GLY A 89 -6.64 8.54 -15.43
C GLY A 89 -7.21 7.70 -14.28
N SER A 90 -8.41 7.14 -14.45
CA SER A 90 -9.02 6.26 -13.45
C SER A 90 -8.21 4.99 -13.21
N ALA A 91 -7.71 4.34 -14.26
CA ALA A 91 -6.91 3.12 -14.13
C ALA A 91 -5.55 3.41 -13.47
N LEU A 92 -4.94 4.55 -13.80
CA LEU A 92 -3.69 5.00 -13.20
C LEU A 92 -3.86 5.28 -11.70
N ALA A 93 -4.95 5.94 -11.32
CA ALA A 93 -5.27 6.20 -9.92
C ALA A 93 -5.33 4.89 -9.11
N VAL A 94 -6.07 3.88 -9.61
CA VAL A 94 -6.16 2.56 -8.98
C VAL A 94 -4.80 1.86 -8.94
N ALA A 95 -4.02 1.90 -10.02
CA ALA A 95 -2.68 1.30 -10.08
C ALA A 95 -1.71 1.87 -9.03
N MET A 96 -1.89 3.13 -8.62
CA MET A 96 -1.06 3.78 -7.60
C MET A 96 -1.46 3.44 -6.16
N LEU A 97 -2.69 2.93 -5.92
CA LEU A 97 -3.18 2.62 -4.58
C LEU A 97 -2.39 1.52 -3.86
N PRO A 98 -1.99 0.40 -4.50
CA PRO A 98 -1.14 -0.60 -3.86
C PRO A 98 0.14 -0.01 -3.26
N MET A 99 0.78 0.92 -3.97
CA MET A 99 1.99 1.58 -3.48
C MET A 99 1.72 2.43 -2.25
N LEU A 100 0.66 3.25 -2.30
CA LEU A 100 0.25 4.07 -1.17
C LEU A 100 -0.06 3.20 0.07
N TYR A 101 -0.85 2.14 -0.12
CA TYR A 101 -1.21 1.21 0.95
C TYR A 101 0.01 0.48 1.51
N GLY A 102 0.96 0.09 0.65
CA GLY A 102 2.21 -0.53 1.07
C GLY A 102 3.01 0.35 2.03
N TYR A 103 3.17 1.64 1.70
CA TYR A 103 3.87 2.58 2.56
C TYR A 103 3.10 2.96 3.84
N ILE A 104 1.77 3.14 3.78
CA ILE A 104 0.95 3.34 4.99
C ILE A 104 1.09 2.14 5.94
N THR A 105 1.00 0.93 5.40
CA THR A 105 1.16 -0.31 6.17
C THR A 105 2.55 -0.38 6.79
N ARG A 106 3.61 -0.05 6.04
CA ARG A 106 4.98 0.00 6.56
C ARG A 106 5.13 0.98 7.73
N LEU A 107 4.55 2.17 7.62
CA LEU A 107 4.57 3.17 8.69
C LEU A 107 3.94 2.62 9.98
N ILE A 108 2.79 1.96 9.88
CA ILE A 108 2.11 1.32 11.02
C ILE A 108 2.97 0.20 11.60
N CYS A 109 3.53 -0.68 10.75
CA CYS A 109 4.36 -1.79 11.19
C CYS A 109 5.67 -1.34 11.86
N MET A 110 6.23 -0.19 11.50
CA MET A 110 7.42 0.34 12.18
C MET A 110 7.14 0.69 13.64
N VAL A 111 5.94 1.21 13.94
CA VAL A 111 5.53 1.49 15.32
C VAL A 111 5.30 0.18 16.07
N ALA A 112 4.48 -0.71 15.50
CA ALA A 112 4.11 -1.99 16.12
C ALA A 112 5.31 -2.92 16.35
N ALA A 113 6.24 -3.04 15.39
CA ALA A 113 7.45 -3.85 15.54
C ALA A 113 8.38 -3.31 16.63
N SER A 114 8.33 -2.00 16.89
CA SER A 114 9.18 -1.36 17.90
C SER A 114 8.65 -1.49 19.32
N GLU A 115 7.38 -1.89 19.49
CA GLU A 115 6.78 -2.30 20.77
C GLU A 115 7.14 -3.74 21.08
N ALA A 116 7.02 -4.64 20.10
CA ALA A 116 7.36 -6.06 20.25
C ALA A 116 8.83 -6.37 20.60
N GLN A 117 9.71 -5.36 20.59
CA GLN A 117 11.12 -5.45 20.97
C GLN A 117 11.42 -4.79 22.34
N ALA A 118 10.43 -4.10 22.93
CA ALA A 118 10.54 -3.43 24.22
C ALA A 118 10.01 -4.30 25.38
N ASP A 119 9.33 -5.40 25.06
CA ASP A 119 8.88 -6.47 25.96
C ASP A 119 9.85 -7.67 25.93
#